data_AF-A0A2V7X381-F1
#
_entry.id   AF-A0A2V7X381-F1
#
_cell.length_a   1.000
_cell.length_b   1.000
_cell.length_c   1.000
_cell.angle_alpha   90.00
_cell.angle_beta   90.00
_cell.angle_gamma   90.00
#
_symmetry.space_group_name_H-M   'P 1'
#
loop_
_entity.id
_entity.type
_entity.pdbx_description
1 polymer ?
#
loop_
_entity_poly.entity_id
_entity_poly.type
_entity_poly.pdbx_seq_one_letter_code
_entity_poly.pdbx_strand_id
1 'polypeptide(L)'
;PPRFAWGDADLWIPEKPSRADQAAGAPFRRYWFLLGDLRPGVTVAQAEADLEVVSHRLATVYPKDYPKHFKMEVQSLADMVVGRFRATLFIVLAAVGLLLLIGCGNVANLLLARATAREKEFAIRAALGASRWRLVRQLLVESLVLALGGATLGALMAWGGLKALVAVIPPRIIPAEAVIRLNASVLLFTLAVAVVTALVFGLVPALHASRRDLVEPLRDSGKGTTGGFRRGRLRDAVVVLEVALSLALLVGAGLLMRSFVALRDVELGLSPDHVLVARLPLPQDRYKTAEQLAGFYRPLLARLKALPGVVEATETSTLPPYGGIRSEVEVAGKTDPEKWNAVVQLCSEGYFAVVRIAFLEGRTFNEAEVSGARKVAVVNQTFARKYLGKTPAPSGNGAAWPSSRPSRTRWRTPRSR
;
A
#
# COMPACT_ATOMS: atom_id res chain seq x y z
N PRO A 1 -14.20 -13.90 -13.46
CA PRO A 1 -15.32 -13.24 -12.75
C PRO A 1 -16.54 -13.08 -13.68
N PRO A 2 -17.79 -13.12 -13.19
CA PRO A 2 -19.00 -13.05 -14.03
C PRO A 2 -19.16 -11.72 -14.78
N ARG A 3 -18.55 -10.64 -14.28
CA ARG A 3 -18.34 -9.38 -15.00
C ARG A 3 -16.87 -9.02 -14.87
N PHE A 4 -16.12 -9.11 -15.98
CA PHE A 4 -14.74 -8.66 -16.04
C PHE A 4 -14.75 -7.18 -16.45
N ALA A 5 -15.02 -6.30 -15.48
CA ALA A 5 -15.22 -4.87 -15.69
C ALA A 5 -13.96 -4.06 -15.38
N TRP A 6 -12.77 -4.61 -15.70
CA TRP A 6 -11.48 -4.08 -15.28
C TRP A 6 -11.35 -2.58 -15.51
N GLY A 7 -11.14 -1.83 -14.42
CA GLY A 7 -11.04 -0.36 -14.46
C GLY A 7 -12.39 0.35 -14.55
N ASP A 8 -13.49 -0.32 -14.20
CA ASP A 8 -14.87 0.20 -14.28
C ASP A 8 -15.29 0.55 -15.72
N ALA A 9 -14.88 -0.29 -16.67
CA ALA A 9 -15.13 -0.07 -18.09
C ALA A 9 -16.60 -0.33 -18.45
N ASP A 10 -17.29 0.70 -18.96
CA ASP A 10 -18.67 0.58 -19.47
C ASP A 10 -18.75 -0.27 -20.75
N LEU A 11 -17.69 -0.25 -21.58
CA LEU A 11 -17.63 -0.96 -22.85
C LEU A 11 -16.20 -1.41 -23.16
N TRP A 12 -16.05 -2.67 -23.56
CA TRP A 12 -14.83 -3.21 -24.15
C TRP A 12 -14.94 -3.15 -25.68
N ILE A 13 -14.03 -2.41 -26.30
CA ILE A 13 -13.94 -2.31 -27.76
C ILE A 13 -12.78 -3.22 -28.20
N PRO A 14 -13.00 -4.15 -29.15
CA PRO A 14 -11.91 -4.95 -29.68
C PRO A 14 -10.91 -4.02 -30.38
N GLU A 15 -9.66 -4.07 -29.96
CA GLU A 15 -8.58 -3.38 -30.65
C GLU A 15 -8.53 -3.92 -32.09
N LYS A 16 -8.55 -3.03 -33.09
CA LYS A 16 -8.41 -3.40 -34.50
C LYS A 16 -6.94 -3.21 -34.88
N PRO A 17 -6.14 -4.30 -34.96
CA PRO A 17 -4.74 -4.17 -35.34
C PRO A 17 -4.69 -3.66 -36.79
N SER A 18 -4.18 -2.45 -37.02
CA SER A 18 -4.04 -1.92 -38.37
C SER A 18 -2.66 -2.29 -38.93
N ARG A 19 -2.60 -2.71 -40.19
CA ARG A 19 -1.31 -2.90 -40.90
C ARG A 19 -0.56 -1.57 -41.08
N ALA A 20 -1.25 -0.43 -41.01
CA ALA A 20 -0.64 0.89 -41.09
C ALA A 20 0.25 1.19 -39.86
N ASP A 21 -0.11 0.69 -38.69
CA ASP A 21 0.71 0.81 -37.47
C ASP A 21 2.02 0.01 -37.58
N GLN A 22 2.00 -1.13 -38.29
CA GLN A 22 3.22 -1.91 -38.59
C GLN A 22 4.10 -1.24 -39.66
N ALA A 23 3.49 -0.58 -40.66
CA ALA A 23 4.20 0.05 -41.77
C ALA A 23 4.93 1.34 -41.37
N ALA A 24 4.49 2.02 -40.31
CA ALA A 24 5.13 3.24 -39.81
C ALA A 24 6.43 2.97 -39.00
N GLY A 25 6.87 1.73 -38.87
CA GLY A 25 7.98 1.38 -37.97
C GLY A 25 7.69 1.67 -36.49
N ALA A 26 6.42 1.99 -36.17
CA ALA A 26 5.98 2.15 -34.81
C ALA A 26 6.14 0.79 -34.13
N PRO A 27 6.95 0.70 -33.05
CA PRO A 27 7.07 -0.54 -32.33
C PRO A 27 5.66 -0.98 -31.93
N PHE A 28 5.33 -2.25 -32.21
CA PHE A 28 4.12 -2.94 -31.76
C PHE A 28 3.73 -2.36 -30.40
N ARG A 29 2.56 -1.69 -30.24
CA ARG A 29 2.21 -0.90 -29.03
C ARG A 29 2.76 -1.62 -27.79
N ARG A 30 3.90 -1.20 -27.24
CA ARG A 30 4.75 -2.06 -26.37
C ARG A 30 4.19 -2.26 -24.96
N TYR A 31 2.97 -1.80 -24.72
CA TYR A 31 2.35 -1.75 -23.41
C TYR A 31 0.91 -2.27 -23.50
N TRP A 32 0.78 -3.57 -23.74
CA TRP A 32 -0.49 -4.26 -23.47
C TRP A 32 -0.47 -4.71 -22.02
N PHE A 33 -1.49 -4.30 -21.29
CA PHE A 33 -1.79 -4.92 -20.03
C PHE A 33 -2.54 -6.22 -20.34
N LEU A 34 -1.81 -7.33 -20.31
CA LEU A 34 -2.32 -8.65 -20.66
C LEU A 34 -2.95 -9.28 -19.42
N LEU A 35 -4.24 -9.60 -19.50
CA LEU A 35 -4.92 -10.47 -18.54
C LEU A 35 -5.32 -11.77 -19.22
N GLY A 36 -5.00 -12.88 -18.57
CA GLY A 36 -5.42 -14.21 -18.98
C GLY A 36 -6.19 -14.89 -17.86
N ASP A 37 -7.19 -15.69 -18.23
CA ASP A 37 -7.81 -16.63 -17.30
C ASP A 37 -7.08 -17.98 -17.39
N LEU A 38 -6.71 -18.54 -16.24
CA LEU A 38 -6.02 -19.83 -16.20
C LEU A 38 -7.04 -20.96 -16.33
N ARG A 39 -6.67 -22.01 -17.07
CA ARG A 39 -7.49 -23.22 -17.12
C ARG A 39 -7.63 -23.82 -15.70
N PRO A 40 -8.79 -24.39 -15.34
CA PRO A 40 -8.97 -25.04 -14.05
C PRO A 40 -7.87 -26.09 -13.80
N GLY A 41 -7.27 -26.05 -12.61
CA GLY A 41 -6.20 -26.98 -12.22
C GLY A 41 -4.78 -26.58 -12.66
N VAL A 42 -4.62 -25.53 -13.48
CA VAL A 42 -3.30 -25.01 -13.85
C VAL A 42 -2.80 -24.03 -12.79
N THR A 43 -1.59 -24.27 -12.30
CA THR A 43 -0.92 -23.38 -11.34
C THR A 43 -0.24 -22.21 -12.04
N VAL A 44 0.00 -21.12 -11.29
CA VAL A 44 0.74 -19.94 -11.81
C VAL A 44 2.13 -20.34 -12.29
N ALA A 45 2.83 -21.24 -11.56
CA ALA A 45 4.16 -21.71 -11.94
C ALA A 45 4.16 -22.49 -13.28
N GLN A 46 3.11 -23.29 -13.54
CA GLN A 46 2.96 -23.98 -14.82
C GLN A 46 2.69 -22.98 -15.96
N ALA A 47 1.85 -21.98 -15.73
CA ALA A 47 1.59 -20.93 -16.71
C ALA A 47 2.85 -20.10 -17.01
N GLU A 48 3.67 -19.82 -15.98
CA GLU A 48 4.95 -19.13 -16.12
C GLU A 48 5.94 -19.95 -16.98
N ALA A 49 6.08 -21.24 -16.71
CA ALA A 49 6.94 -22.13 -17.49
C ALA A 49 6.50 -22.22 -18.96
N ASP A 50 5.19 -22.35 -19.23
CA ASP A 50 4.65 -22.37 -20.59
C ASP A 50 4.93 -21.05 -21.33
N LEU A 51 4.71 -19.91 -20.67
CA LEU A 51 4.98 -18.59 -21.24
C LEU A 51 6.47 -18.34 -21.45
N GLU A 52 7.33 -18.87 -20.59
CA GLU A 52 8.77 -18.80 -20.72
C GLU A 52 9.22 -19.48 -22.03
N VAL A 53 8.72 -20.68 -22.34
CA VAL A 53 9.00 -21.37 -23.62
C VAL A 53 8.57 -20.53 -24.82
N VAL A 54 7.35 -19.98 -24.80
CA VAL A 54 6.83 -19.15 -25.89
C VAL A 54 7.68 -17.89 -26.07
N SER A 55 8.04 -17.24 -24.97
CA SER A 55 8.82 -16.00 -24.97
C SER A 55 10.25 -16.20 -25.49
N HIS A 56 10.92 -17.31 -25.14
CA HIS A 56 12.23 -17.65 -25.69
C HIS A 56 12.17 -17.97 -27.18
N ARG A 57 11.12 -18.65 -27.65
CA ARG A 57 10.90 -18.86 -29.09
C ARG A 57 10.63 -17.54 -29.82
N LEU A 58 9.89 -16.61 -29.21
CA LEU A 58 9.68 -15.28 -29.80
C LEU A 58 10.97 -14.45 -29.81
N ALA A 59 11.83 -14.60 -28.79
CA ALA A 59 13.11 -13.91 -28.73
C ALA A 59 14.08 -14.33 -29.84
N THR A 60 14.00 -15.56 -30.37
CA THR A 60 14.81 -15.97 -31.53
C THR A 60 14.32 -15.34 -32.84
N VAL A 61 13.00 -15.14 -32.97
CA VAL A 61 12.38 -14.50 -34.15
C VAL A 61 12.54 -12.98 -34.11
N TYR A 62 12.42 -12.37 -32.93
CA TYR A 62 12.47 -10.92 -32.70
C TYR A 62 13.58 -10.53 -31.71
N PRO A 63 14.86 -10.81 -32.01
CA PRO A 63 15.96 -10.63 -31.06
C PRO A 63 16.21 -9.18 -30.66
N LYS A 64 15.67 -8.21 -31.41
CA LYS A 64 15.77 -6.78 -31.09
C LYS A 64 14.74 -6.30 -30.06
N ASP A 65 13.68 -7.08 -29.82
CA ASP A 65 12.58 -6.71 -28.92
C ASP A 65 12.69 -7.35 -27.53
N TYR A 66 13.58 -8.33 -27.36
CA TYR A 66 13.81 -9.03 -26.09
C TYR A 66 15.21 -8.70 -25.52
N PRO A 67 15.34 -8.52 -24.19
CA PRO A 67 16.64 -8.42 -23.54
C PRO A 67 17.46 -9.70 -23.72
N LYS A 68 18.80 -9.63 -23.62
CA LYS A 68 19.68 -10.82 -23.68
C LYS A 68 19.38 -11.82 -22.57
N HIS A 69 19.06 -11.31 -21.38
CA HIS A 69 18.66 -12.09 -20.22
C HIS A 69 17.33 -11.54 -19.74
N PHE A 70 16.30 -12.38 -19.78
CA PHE A 70 14.98 -12.04 -19.30
C PHE A 70 14.34 -13.29 -18.71
N LYS A 71 13.35 -13.08 -17.85
CA LYS A 71 12.50 -14.11 -17.30
C LYS A 71 11.06 -13.64 -17.41
N MET A 72 10.15 -14.55 -17.69
CA MET A 72 8.71 -14.28 -17.60
C MET A 72 8.25 -14.49 -16.17
N GLU A 73 7.46 -13.56 -15.65
CA GLU A 73 6.82 -13.68 -14.34
C GLU A 73 5.32 -13.55 -14.53
N VAL A 74 4.57 -14.52 -14.02
CA VAL A 74 3.11 -14.46 -14.03
C VAL A 74 2.65 -14.07 -12.64
N GLN A 75 2.00 -12.92 -12.53
CA GLN A 75 1.40 -12.48 -11.28
C GLN A 75 -0.10 -12.70 -11.30
N SER A 76 -0.64 -13.21 -10.19
CA SER A 76 -2.08 -13.29 -10.02
C SER A 76 -2.67 -11.88 -9.97
N LEU A 77 -3.90 -11.72 -10.47
CA LEU A 77 -4.59 -10.43 -10.39
C LEU A 77 -4.74 -9.95 -8.95
N ALA A 78 -4.97 -10.89 -8.02
CA ALA A 78 -5.08 -10.59 -6.60
C ALA A 78 -3.76 -10.06 -6.03
N ASP A 79 -2.61 -10.65 -6.39
CA ASP A 79 -1.31 -10.18 -5.93
C ASP A 79 -0.92 -8.84 -6.57
N MET A 80 -1.29 -8.61 -7.84
CA MET A 80 -1.05 -7.33 -8.47
C MET A 80 -1.83 -6.19 -7.78
N VAL A 81 -3.07 -6.47 -7.38
CA VAL A 81 -3.96 -5.48 -6.73
C VAL A 81 -3.65 -5.34 -5.23
N VAL A 82 -3.53 -6.45 -4.51
CA VAL A 82 -3.43 -6.49 -3.04
C VAL A 82 -2.00 -6.67 -2.56
N GLY A 83 -1.08 -7.17 -3.38
CA GLY A 83 0.29 -7.51 -2.97
C GLY A 83 1.05 -6.33 -2.36
N ARG A 84 0.83 -5.12 -2.89
CA ARG A 84 1.39 -3.88 -2.33
C ARG A 84 0.86 -3.54 -0.93
N PHE A 85 -0.35 -3.96 -0.61
CA PHE A 85 -1.01 -3.72 0.68
C PHE A 85 -0.92 -4.90 1.64
N ARG A 86 -0.47 -6.08 1.18
CA ARG A 86 -0.46 -7.32 1.95
C ARG A 86 0.27 -7.19 3.27
N ALA A 87 1.44 -6.56 3.27
CA ALA A 87 2.21 -6.31 4.49
C ALA A 87 1.42 -5.43 5.48
N THR A 88 0.84 -4.33 4.99
CA THR A 88 0.01 -3.42 5.80
C THR A 88 -1.21 -4.15 6.38
N LEU A 89 -1.88 -5.00 5.60
CA LEU A 89 -3.02 -5.79 6.07
C LEU A 89 -2.61 -6.78 7.18
N PHE A 90 -1.44 -7.41 7.08
CA PHE A 90 -0.91 -8.27 8.15
C PHE A 90 -0.54 -7.48 9.40
N ILE A 91 0.02 -6.27 9.26
CA ILE A 91 0.29 -5.40 10.41
C ILE A 91 -1.00 -5.03 11.12
N VAL A 92 -2.05 -4.67 10.38
CA VAL A 92 -3.38 -4.37 10.95
C VAL A 92 -3.97 -5.62 11.62
N LEU A 93 -3.87 -6.79 10.99
CA LEU A 93 -4.33 -8.06 11.58
C LEU A 93 -3.59 -8.38 12.88
N ALA A 94 -2.27 -8.22 12.91
CA ALA A 94 -1.46 -8.42 14.11
C ALA A 94 -1.88 -7.44 15.22
N ALA A 95 -2.09 -6.16 14.88
CA ALA A 95 -2.55 -5.15 15.83
C ALA A 95 -3.93 -5.49 16.42
N VAL A 96 -4.88 -5.92 15.57
CA VAL A 96 -6.20 -6.39 16.01
C VAL A 96 -6.08 -7.64 16.88
N GLY A 97 -5.17 -8.56 16.57
CA GLY A 97 -4.87 -9.72 17.41
C GLY A 97 -4.34 -9.36 18.79
N LEU A 98 -3.44 -8.38 18.88
CA LEU A 98 -2.96 -7.87 20.18
C LEU A 98 -4.09 -7.18 20.96
N LEU A 99 -4.92 -6.39 20.28
CA LEU A 99 -6.08 -5.74 20.90
C LEU A 99 -7.09 -6.76 21.44
N LEU A 100 -7.32 -7.84 20.69
CA LEU A 100 -8.11 -8.97 21.14
C LEU A 100 -7.52 -9.55 22.42
N LEU A 101 -6.22 -9.88 22.45
CA LEU A 101 -5.56 -10.43 23.65
C LEU A 101 -5.70 -9.54 24.88
N ILE A 102 -5.57 -8.22 24.73
CA ILE A 102 -5.81 -7.25 25.80
C ILE A 102 -7.26 -7.33 26.28
N GLY A 103 -8.23 -7.34 25.35
CA GLY A 103 -9.65 -7.50 25.67
C GLY A 103 -9.94 -8.82 26.40
N CYS A 104 -9.26 -9.91 26.02
CA CYS A 104 -9.38 -11.20 26.66
C CYS A 104 -8.87 -11.18 28.10
N GLY A 105 -7.72 -10.55 28.34
CA GLY A 105 -7.17 -10.34 29.68
C GLY A 105 -8.15 -9.57 30.56
N ASN A 106 -8.75 -8.50 30.04
CA ASN A 106 -9.74 -7.70 30.76
C ASN A 106 -10.95 -8.54 31.19
N VAL A 107 -11.47 -9.36 30.28
CA VAL A 107 -12.59 -10.28 30.57
C VAL A 107 -12.17 -11.31 31.63
N ALA A 108 -10.98 -11.89 31.52
CA ALA A 108 -10.45 -12.84 32.49
C ALA A 108 -10.35 -12.23 33.90
N ASN A 109 -9.82 -11.01 33.98
CA ASN A 109 -9.70 -10.25 35.22
C ASN A 109 -11.07 -9.97 35.86
N LEU A 110 -12.06 -9.57 35.05
CA LEU A 110 -13.44 -9.35 35.51
C LEU A 110 -14.10 -10.65 36.01
N LEU A 111 -13.94 -11.76 35.28
CA LEU A 111 -14.48 -13.05 35.68
C LEU A 111 -13.82 -13.58 36.96
N LEU A 112 -12.51 -13.39 37.10
CA LEU A 112 -11.78 -13.73 38.32
C LEU A 112 -12.28 -12.92 39.53
N ALA A 113 -12.49 -11.60 39.36
CA ALA A 113 -13.04 -10.74 40.41
C ALA A 113 -14.49 -11.11 40.78
N ARG A 114 -15.32 -11.49 39.79
CA ARG A 114 -16.67 -12.01 40.06
C ARG A 114 -16.65 -13.34 40.79
N ALA A 115 -15.75 -14.25 40.42
CA ALA A 115 -15.59 -15.53 41.10
C ALA A 115 -15.13 -15.35 42.56
N THR A 116 -14.26 -14.36 42.83
CA THR A 116 -13.85 -14.03 44.21
C THR A 116 -15.00 -13.43 45.03
N ALA A 117 -15.83 -12.58 44.42
CA ALA A 117 -16.98 -11.98 45.11
C ALA A 117 -18.08 -13.02 45.43
N ARG A 118 -18.25 -14.03 44.55
CA ARG A 118 -19.22 -15.14 44.72
C ARG A 118 -18.68 -16.34 45.49
N GLU A 119 -17.48 -16.23 46.07
CA GLU A 119 -16.80 -17.34 46.75
C GLU A 119 -17.64 -17.88 47.94
N LYS A 120 -18.33 -17.00 48.68
CA LYS A 120 -19.26 -17.38 49.77
C LYS A 120 -20.52 -18.11 49.25
N GLU A 121 -21.09 -17.65 48.13
CA GLU A 121 -22.27 -18.27 47.50
C GLU A 121 -21.93 -19.69 47.03
N PHE A 122 -20.77 -19.86 46.40
CA PHE A 122 -20.27 -21.17 45.95
C PHE A 122 -19.98 -22.11 47.11
N ALA A 123 -19.43 -21.60 48.22
CA ALA A 123 -19.19 -22.39 49.43
C ALA A 123 -20.49 -22.92 50.04
N ILE A 124 -21.52 -22.08 50.16
CA ILE A 124 -22.84 -22.49 50.68
C ILE A 124 -23.49 -23.54 49.78
N ARG A 125 -23.48 -23.34 48.45
CA ARG A 125 -24.04 -24.31 47.50
C ARG A 125 -23.31 -25.65 47.52
N ALA A 126 -21.99 -25.62 47.65
CA ALA A 126 -21.21 -26.84 47.75
C ALA A 126 -21.47 -27.59 49.08
N ALA A 127 -21.65 -26.87 50.19
CA ALA A 127 -22.06 -27.45 51.48
C ALA A 127 -23.47 -28.08 51.41
N LEU A 128 -24.35 -27.54 50.56
CA LEU A 128 -25.68 -28.11 50.26
C LEU A 128 -25.63 -29.27 49.22
N GLY A 129 -24.44 -29.74 48.83
CA GLY A 129 -24.27 -30.89 47.95
C GLY A 129 -24.21 -30.59 46.44
N ALA A 130 -24.10 -29.32 46.03
CA ALA A 130 -23.95 -29.00 44.62
C ALA A 130 -22.60 -29.51 44.06
N SER A 131 -22.64 -30.22 42.93
CA SER A 131 -21.43 -30.72 42.28
C SER A 131 -20.59 -29.58 41.68
N ARG A 132 -19.26 -29.72 41.73
CA ARG A 132 -18.29 -28.77 41.14
C ARG A 132 -18.59 -28.49 39.66
N TRP A 133 -19.08 -29.49 38.93
CA TRP A 133 -19.48 -29.37 37.52
C TRP A 133 -20.67 -28.42 37.32
N ARG A 134 -21.63 -28.39 38.24
CA ARG A 134 -22.78 -27.48 38.15
C ARG A 134 -22.35 -26.01 38.25
N LEU A 135 -21.38 -25.71 39.11
CA LEU A 135 -20.82 -24.36 39.26
C LEU A 135 -19.98 -23.94 38.05
N VAL A 136 -19.13 -24.83 37.54
CA VAL A 136 -18.32 -24.56 36.33
C VAL A 136 -19.22 -24.35 35.11
N ARG A 137 -20.25 -25.20 34.91
CA ARG A 137 -21.21 -25.06 33.81
C ARG A 137 -21.95 -23.72 33.86
N GLN A 138 -22.33 -23.23 35.04
CA GLN A 138 -22.98 -21.93 35.16
C GLN A 138 -22.08 -20.80 34.66
N LEU A 139 -20.82 -20.75 35.13
CA LEU A 139 -19.85 -19.73 34.72
C LEU A 139 -19.52 -19.78 33.23
N LEU A 140 -19.45 -20.98 32.66
CA LEU A 140 -19.23 -21.17 31.22
C LEU A 140 -20.43 -20.67 30.40
N VAL A 141 -21.66 -20.95 30.82
CA VAL A 141 -22.86 -20.46 30.13
C VAL A 141 -22.93 -18.93 30.20
N GLU A 142 -22.68 -18.33 31.37
CA GLU A 142 -22.64 -16.86 31.52
C GLU A 142 -21.57 -16.23 30.61
N SER A 143 -20.38 -16.83 30.54
CA SER A 143 -19.28 -16.36 29.69
C SER A 143 -19.59 -16.52 28.20
N LEU A 144 -20.24 -17.63 27.82
CA LEU A 144 -20.61 -17.91 26.43
C LEU A 144 -21.71 -16.97 25.95
N VAL A 145 -22.72 -16.67 26.78
CA VAL A 145 -23.78 -15.71 26.44
C VAL A 145 -23.19 -14.31 26.22
N LEU A 146 -22.26 -13.87 27.09
CA LEU A 146 -21.56 -12.60 26.92
C LEU A 146 -20.72 -12.57 25.64
N ALA A 147 -19.99 -13.65 25.36
CA ALA A 147 -19.14 -13.76 24.17
C ALA A 147 -19.97 -13.76 22.87
N LEU A 148 -21.09 -14.49 22.85
CA LEU A 148 -22.00 -14.50 21.70
C LEU A 148 -22.68 -13.14 21.50
N GLY A 149 -23.12 -12.48 22.58
CA GLY A 149 -23.66 -11.11 22.51
C GLY A 149 -22.64 -10.12 21.95
N GLY A 150 -21.40 -10.16 22.46
CA GLY A 150 -20.30 -9.34 21.98
C GLY A 150 -19.93 -9.63 20.52
N ALA A 151 -19.85 -10.90 20.12
CA ALA A 151 -19.59 -11.30 18.74
C ALA A 151 -20.69 -10.84 17.79
N THR A 152 -21.95 -10.91 18.20
CA THR A 152 -23.10 -10.46 17.39
C THR A 152 -23.05 -8.95 17.20
N LEU A 153 -22.86 -8.18 18.28
CA LEU A 153 -22.71 -6.72 18.20
C LEU A 153 -21.49 -6.32 17.37
N GLY A 154 -20.36 -7.00 17.56
CA GLY A 154 -19.14 -6.78 16.78
C GLY A 154 -19.34 -7.05 15.29
N ALA A 155 -20.07 -8.10 14.93
CA ALA A 155 -20.39 -8.41 13.53
C ALA A 155 -21.31 -7.34 12.91
N LEU A 156 -22.29 -6.83 13.65
CA LEU A 156 -23.15 -5.73 13.20
C LEU A 156 -22.36 -4.43 13.00
N MET A 157 -21.47 -4.11 13.95
CA MET A 157 -20.56 -2.97 13.84
C MET A 157 -19.60 -3.13 12.65
N ALA A 158 -19.06 -4.32 12.42
CA ALA A 158 -18.22 -4.61 11.27
C ALA A 158 -18.99 -4.45 9.96
N TRP A 159 -20.24 -4.89 9.90
CA TRP A 159 -21.09 -4.74 8.71
C TRP A 159 -21.40 -3.27 8.39
N GLY A 160 -21.79 -2.49 9.40
CA GLY A 160 -22.04 -1.05 9.24
C GLY A 160 -20.76 -0.26 8.95
N GLY A 161 -19.69 -0.54 9.70
CA GLY A 161 -18.39 0.11 9.54
C GLY A 161 -17.75 -0.16 8.18
N LEU A 162 -17.88 -1.39 7.65
CA LEU A 162 -17.38 -1.71 6.31
C LEU A 162 -18.12 -0.91 5.23
N LYS A 163 -19.45 -0.77 5.35
CA LYS A 163 -20.24 0.05 4.42
C LYS A 163 -19.84 1.52 4.49
N ALA A 164 -19.69 2.07 5.69
CA ALA A 164 -19.27 3.45 5.90
C ALA A 164 -17.87 3.70 5.32
N LEU A 165 -16.93 2.77 5.55
CA LEU A 165 -15.57 2.86 5.03
C LEU A 165 -15.57 2.85 3.50
N VAL A 166 -16.29 1.90 2.88
CA VAL A 166 -16.41 1.81 1.41
C VAL A 166 -17.04 3.08 0.82
N ALA A 167 -18.01 3.69 1.51
CA ALA A 167 -18.64 4.93 1.05
C ALA A 167 -17.71 6.16 1.07
N VAL A 168 -16.68 6.15 1.92
CA VAL A 168 -15.71 7.26 2.04
C VAL A 168 -14.54 7.11 1.07
N ILE A 169 -14.25 5.90 0.60
CA ILE A 169 -13.13 5.66 -0.33
C ILE A 169 -13.42 6.35 -1.67
N PRO A 170 -12.55 7.26 -2.15
CA PRO A 170 -12.71 7.88 -3.46
C PRO A 170 -12.77 6.84 -4.59
N PRO A 171 -13.60 7.07 -5.62
CA PRO A 171 -13.67 6.18 -6.77
C PRO A 171 -12.31 6.06 -7.47
N ARG A 172 -12.00 4.85 -7.95
CA ARG A 172 -10.76 4.47 -8.67
C ARG A 172 -9.49 4.28 -7.84
N ILE A 173 -9.55 4.35 -6.50
CA ILE A 173 -8.42 3.96 -5.65
C ILE A 173 -8.26 2.43 -5.58
N ILE A 174 -9.39 1.74 -5.49
CA ILE A 174 -9.45 0.27 -5.46
C ILE A 174 -10.07 -0.19 -6.78
N PRO A 175 -9.52 -1.22 -7.44
CA PRO A 175 -10.13 -1.78 -8.65
C PRO A 175 -11.57 -2.19 -8.42
N ALA A 176 -12.44 -1.95 -9.41
CA ALA A 176 -13.87 -2.25 -9.33
C ALA A 176 -14.14 -3.75 -9.07
N GLU A 177 -13.19 -4.62 -9.44
CA GLU A 177 -13.25 -6.06 -9.24
C GLU A 177 -13.02 -6.47 -7.78
N ALA A 178 -12.45 -5.60 -6.95
CA ALA A 178 -12.13 -5.91 -5.57
C ALA A 178 -13.43 -5.96 -4.75
N VAL A 179 -13.83 -7.18 -4.40
CA VAL A 179 -15.04 -7.39 -3.60
C VAL A 179 -14.72 -7.22 -2.12
N ILE A 180 -14.97 -6.02 -1.59
CA ILE A 180 -14.85 -5.73 -0.16
C ILE A 180 -16.16 -6.12 0.54
N ARG A 181 -16.17 -7.29 1.16
CA ARG A 181 -17.35 -7.81 1.87
C ARG A 181 -16.96 -8.61 3.10
N LEU A 182 -17.88 -8.67 4.05
CA LEU A 182 -17.84 -9.69 5.10
C LEU A 182 -18.03 -11.06 4.47
N ASN A 183 -17.04 -11.93 4.66
CA ASN A 183 -17.09 -13.32 4.19
C ASN A 183 -17.51 -14.24 5.34
N ALA A 184 -18.33 -15.25 5.03
CA ALA A 184 -18.73 -16.30 5.96
C ALA A 184 -17.53 -16.96 6.64
N SER A 185 -16.44 -17.22 5.92
CA SER A 185 -15.21 -17.80 6.51
C SER A 185 -14.61 -16.91 7.61
N VAL A 186 -14.65 -15.58 7.43
CA VAL A 186 -14.15 -14.63 8.44
C VAL A 186 -15.09 -14.59 9.63
N LEU A 187 -16.42 -14.59 9.41
CA LEU A 187 -17.40 -14.63 10.49
C LEU A 187 -17.30 -15.93 11.31
N LEU A 188 -17.14 -17.07 10.65
CA LEU A 188 -16.89 -18.38 11.29
C LEU A 188 -15.59 -18.37 12.09
N PHE A 189 -14.52 -17.81 11.53
CA PHE A 189 -13.26 -17.64 12.25
C PHE A 189 -13.41 -16.76 13.49
N THR A 190 -14.07 -15.60 13.37
CA THR A 190 -14.34 -14.71 14.50
C THR A 190 -15.19 -15.38 15.57
N LEU A 191 -16.21 -16.15 15.16
CA LEU A 191 -17.04 -16.92 16.09
C LEU A 191 -16.21 -17.99 16.82
N ALA A 192 -15.37 -18.75 16.10
CA ALA A 192 -14.49 -19.75 16.69
C ALA A 192 -13.53 -19.11 17.69
N VAL A 193 -12.93 -17.97 17.34
CA VAL A 193 -12.07 -17.19 18.24
C VAL A 193 -12.85 -16.75 19.47
N ALA A 194 -14.06 -16.18 19.33
CA ALA A 194 -14.87 -15.76 20.48
C ALA A 194 -15.21 -16.92 21.43
N VAL A 195 -15.55 -18.10 20.90
CA VAL A 195 -15.83 -19.31 21.69
C VAL A 195 -14.57 -19.80 22.40
N VAL A 196 -13.45 -19.93 21.69
CA VAL A 196 -12.16 -20.34 22.29
C VAL A 196 -11.76 -19.38 23.39
N THR A 197 -11.93 -18.08 23.17
CA THR A 197 -11.66 -17.04 24.16
C THR A 197 -12.53 -17.21 25.41
N ALA A 198 -13.84 -17.37 25.24
CA ALA A 198 -14.77 -17.57 26.35
C ALA A 198 -14.45 -18.85 27.13
N LEU A 199 -14.03 -19.91 26.45
CA LEU A 199 -13.62 -21.17 27.10
C LEU A 199 -12.32 -20.99 27.86
N VAL A 200 -11.26 -20.47 27.25
CA VAL A 200 -9.95 -20.32 27.90
C VAL A 200 -10.05 -19.41 29.12
N PHE A 201 -10.64 -18.23 28.96
CA PHE A 201 -10.69 -17.23 30.03
C PHE A 201 -11.86 -17.41 31.00
N GLY A 202 -12.90 -18.17 30.64
CA GLY A 202 -13.98 -18.57 31.55
C GLY A 202 -13.66 -19.84 32.36
N LEU A 203 -12.93 -20.79 31.78
CA LEU A 203 -12.60 -22.06 32.42
C LEU A 203 -11.45 -21.94 33.42
N VAL A 204 -10.43 -21.13 33.13
CA VAL A 204 -9.26 -20.94 34.01
C VAL A 204 -9.64 -20.42 35.41
N PRO A 205 -10.52 -19.40 35.57
CA PRO A 205 -11.01 -18.98 36.89
C PRO A 205 -11.93 -20.01 37.54
N ALA A 206 -12.79 -20.67 36.75
CA ALA A 206 -13.77 -21.64 37.25
C ALA A 206 -13.10 -22.88 37.85
N LEU A 207 -12.07 -23.40 37.18
CA LEU A 207 -11.27 -24.53 37.67
C LEU A 207 -10.51 -24.18 38.95
N HIS A 208 -9.92 -22.97 39.01
CA HIS A 208 -9.24 -22.49 40.22
C HIS A 208 -10.19 -22.31 41.41
N ALA A 209 -11.40 -21.78 41.19
CA ALA A 209 -12.42 -21.64 42.25
C ALA A 209 -12.90 -23.01 42.77
N SER A 210 -12.99 -24.03 41.89
CA SER A 210 -13.46 -25.37 42.27
C SER A 210 -12.43 -26.23 43.01
N ARG A 211 -11.12 -25.94 42.85
CA ARG A 211 -10.02 -26.70 43.45
C ARG A 211 -9.73 -26.34 44.90
N ARG A 212 -10.34 -25.29 45.45
CA ARG A 212 -10.18 -24.98 46.87
C ARG A 212 -11.01 -25.94 47.71
N ASP A 213 -10.35 -26.63 48.63
CA ASP A 213 -11.03 -27.34 49.69
C ASP A 213 -11.89 -26.34 50.47
N LEU A 214 -13.18 -26.64 50.50
CA LEU A 214 -14.25 -25.81 51.05
C LEU A 214 -14.18 -25.66 52.58
N VAL A 215 -13.14 -26.21 53.20
CA VAL A 215 -12.94 -26.29 54.66
C VAL A 215 -12.04 -25.16 55.18
N GLU A 216 -11.14 -24.61 54.36
CA GLU A 216 -10.25 -23.51 54.76
C GLU A 216 -10.95 -22.14 54.97
N PRO A 217 -11.92 -21.71 54.13
CA PRO A 217 -12.45 -20.34 54.19
C PRO A 217 -13.24 -20.02 55.47
N LEU A 218 -13.70 -21.02 56.20
CA LEU A 218 -14.44 -20.87 57.47
C LEU A 218 -13.51 -20.72 58.68
N ARG A 219 -12.23 -21.10 58.59
CA ARG A 219 -11.22 -20.89 59.64
C ARG A 219 -10.47 -19.56 59.49
N ASP A 220 -10.54 -18.93 58.33
CA ASP A 220 -9.71 -17.76 57.98
C ASP A 220 -10.32 -16.40 58.38
N SER A 221 -11.37 -16.39 59.22
CA SER A 221 -11.91 -15.13 59.77
C SER A 221 -11.03 -14.50 60.87
N GLY A 222 -9.86 -15.07 61.16
CA GLY A 222 -9.09 -14.75 62.37
C GLY A 222 -7.65 -14.23 62.21
N LYS A 223 -6.81 -14.72 61.28
CA LYS A 223 -5.37 -14.40 61.32
C LYS A 223 -4.66 -14.43 59.96
N GLY A 224 -4.26 -13.24 59.48
CA GLY A 224 -2.96 -13.00 58.83
C GLY A 224 -2.73 -13.54 57.40
N THR A 225 -3.11 -12.72 56.41
CA THR A 225 -2.37 -12.29 55.18
C THR A 225 -1.45 -13.24 54.38
N THR A 226 -1.33 -14.54 54.66
CA THR A 226 -0.29 -15.39 54.04
C THR A 226 -0.82 -16.37 52.97
N GLY A 227 -2.13 -16.55 52.84
CA GLY A 227 -2.74 -17.40 51.78
C GLY A 227 -2.89 -16.75 50.39
N GLY A 228 -2.56 -15.46 50.23
CA GLY A 228 -2.86 -14.65 49.04
C GLY A 228 -1.80 -14.63 47.92
N PHE A 229 -0.59 -15.14 48.17
CA PHE A 229 0.58 -14.90 47.30
C PHE A 229 0.50 -15.48 45.88
N ARG A 230 -0.20 -16.61 45.66
CA ARG A 230 -0.40 -17.18 44.31
C ARG A 230 -1.50 -16.47 43.51
N ARG A 231 -2.48 -15.85 44.18
CA ARG A 231 -3.64 -15.19 43.55
C ARG A 231 -3.30 -13.79 43.04
N GLY A 232 -2.37 -13.09 43.72
CA GLY A 232 -1.79 -11.83 43.25
C GLY A 232 -0.96 -12.03 41.97
N ARG A 233 0.01 -12.95 42.00
CA ARG A 233 0.99 -13.12 40.91
C ARG A 233 0.40 -13.40 39.52
N LEU A 234 -0.70 -14.15 39.43
CA LEU A 234 -1.33 -14.49 38.15
C LEU A 234 -2.10 -13.30 37.57
N ARG A 235 -2.82 -12.56 38.43
CA ARG A 235 -3.45 -11.28 38.07
C ARG A 235 -2.39 -10.25 37.71
N ASP A 236 -1.34 -10.11 38.52
CA ASP A 236 -0.23 -9.19 38.28
C ASP A 236 0.46 -9.51 36.95
N ALA A 237 0.67 -10.79 36.61
CA ALA A 237 1.22 -11.19 35.33
C ALA A 237 0.30 -10.82 34.14
N VAL A 238 -1.02 -11.00 34.27
CA VAL A 238 -1.99 -10.58 33.25
C VAL A 238 -1.97 -9.06 33.07
N VAL A 239 -1.95 -8.29 34.17
CA VAL A 239 -1.88 -6.83 34.12
C VAL A 239 -0.56 -6.36 33.51
N VAL A 240 0.58 -6.96 33.89
CA VAL A 240 1.88 -6.61 33.28
C VAL A 240 1.88 -6.92 31.78
N LEU A 241 1.32 -8.06 31.37
CA LEU A 241 1.19 -8.41 29.95
C LEU A 241 0.27 -7.43 29.22
N GLU A 242 -0.88 -7.07 29.78
CA GLU A 242 -1.79 -6.07 29.21
C GLU A 242 -1.11 -4.71 29.03
N VAL A 243 -0.40 -4.24 30.05
CA VAL A 243 0.35 -2.97 29.99
C VAL A 243 1.45 -3.05 28.93
N ALA A 244 2.20 -4.15 28.88
CA ALA A 244 3.25 -4.34 27.87
C ALA A 244 2.68 -4.38 26.45
N LEU A 245 1.57 -5.10 26.21
CA LEU A 245 0.90 -5.15 24.91
C LEU A 245 0.30 -3.80 24.52
N SER A 246 -0.27 -3.08 25.48
CA SER A 246 -0.83 -1.74 25.26
C SER A 246 0.27 -0.73 24.89
N LEU A 247 1.41 -0.78 25.58
CA LEU A 247 2.58 0.04 25.26
C LEU A 247 3.15 -0.32 23.88
N ALA A 248 3.23 -1.62 23.54
CA ALA A 248 3.68 -2.06 22.22
C ALA A 248 2.76 -1.55 21.10
N LEU A 249 1.44 -1.63 21.27
CA LEU A 249 0.46 -1.06 20.33
C LEU A 249 0.58 0.46 20.23
N LEU A 250 0.73 1.16 21.36
CA LEU A 250 0.85 2.61 21.39
C LEU A 250 2.13 3.09 20.68
N VAL A 251 3.26 2.44 20.95
CA VAL A 251 4.55 2.74 20.28
C VAL A 251 4.44 2.42 18.78
N GLY A 252 3.89 1.26 18.41
CA GLY A 252 3.68 0.88 17.02
C GLY A 252 2.80 1.86 16.25
N ALA A 253 1.66 2.24 16.83
CA ALA A 253 0.75 3.24 16.26
C ALA A 253 1.42 4.61 16.15
N GLY A 254 2.15 5.03 17.19
CA GLY A 254 2.90 6.28 17.19
C GLY A 254 4.00 6.33 16.13
N LEU A 255 4.74 5.24 15.93
CA LEU A 255 5.75 5.13 14.87
C LEU A 255 5.12 5.15 13.48
N LEU A 256 4.00 4.46 13.26
CA LEU A 256 3.27 4.48 12.00
C LEU A 256 2.72 5.88 11.70
N MET A 257 2.14 6.55 12.69
CA MET A 257 1.65 7.92 12.56
C MET A 257 2.80 8.90 12.29
N ARG A 258 3.92 8.76 12.99
CA ARG A 258 5.15 9.54 12.73
C ARG A 258 5.66 9.30 11.31
N SER A 259 5.66 8.05 10.85
CA SER A 259 6.11 7.70 9.49
C SER A 259 5.17 8.28 8.43
N PHE A 260 3.87 8.27 8.69
CA PHE A 260 2.87 8.89 7.81
C PHE A 260 3.04 10.41 7.75
N VAL A 261 3.19 11.08 8.89
CA VAL A 261 3.46 12.53 8.95
C VAL A 261 4.78 12.84 8.24
N ALA A 262 5.83 12.07 8.51
CA ALA A 262 7.11 12.23 7.83
C ALA A 262 6.98 12.07 6.32
N LEU A 263 6.25 11.06 5.82
CA LEU A 263 5.99 10.84 4.40
C LEU A 263 5.20 11.97 3.76
N ARG A 264 4.22 12.54 4.48
CA ARG A 264 3.44 13.68 4.01
C ARG A 264 4.29 14.94 3.90
N ASP A 265 5.24 15.10 4.81
CA ASP A 265 6.07 16.29 4.92
C ASP A 265 7.44 16.10 4.21
N VAL A 266 7.65 15.00 3.48
CA VAL A 266 8.84 14.82 2.63
C VAL A 266 8.84 15.91 1.57
N GLU A 267 9.87 16.74 1.58
CA GLU A 267 10.13 17.70 0.52
C GLU A 267 10.46 16.96 -0.79
N LEU A 268 9.49 16.89 -1.70
CA LEU A 268 9.65 16.24 -3.01
C LEU A 268 10.55 17.03 -3.97
N GLY A 269 11.06 18.19 -3.55
CA GLY A 269 11.80 19.13 -4.40
C GLY A 269 10.94 19.79 -5.49
N LEU A 270 9.62 19.67 -5.38
CA LEU A 270 8.59 20.30 -6.20
C LEU A 270 7.45 20.78 -5.31
N SER A 271 6.75 21.85 -5.71
CA SER A 271 5.58 22.36 -4.97
C SER A 271 4.32 22.10 -5.81
N PRO A 272 3.39 21.25 -5.33
CA PRO A 272 2.12 21.02 -6.01
C PRO A 272 1.07 22.10 -5.70
N ASP A 273 1.37 23.04 -4.80
CA ASP A 273 0.41 24.05 -4.35
C ASP A 273 -0.02 24.97 -5.50
N HIS A 274 -1.32 25.16 -5.65
CA HIS A 274 -1.92 26.01 -6.70
C HIS A 274 -1.56 25.58 -8.14
N VAL A 275 -1.21 24.31 -8.37
CA VAL A 275 -0.98 23.76 -9.72
C VAL A 275 -2.23 22.98 -10.16
N LEU A 276 -2.87 23.45 -11.24
CA LEU A 276 -3.95 22.72 -11.89
C LEU A 276 -3.40 21.81 -12.99
N VAL A 277 -3.79 20.54 -12.97
CA VAL A 277 -3.41 19.55 -13.98
C VAL A 277 -4.64 19.18 -14.81
N ALA A 278 -4.52 19.29 -16.13
CA ALA A 278 -5.52 18.81 -17.07
C ALA A 278 -4.89 17.86 -18.08
N ARG A 279 -5.56 16.72 -18.35
CA ARG A 279 -5.13 15.75 -19.36
C ARG A 279 -5.93 15.98 -20.64
N LEU A 280 -5.23 16.32 -21.72
CA LEU A 280 -5.82 16.56 -23.04
C LEU A 280 -5.54 15.36 -23.97
N PRO A 281 -6.51 14.45 -24.19
CA PRO A 281 -6.36 13.40 -25.18
C PRO A 281 -6.46 14.02 -26.58
N LEU A 282 -5.36 13.98 -27.34
CA LEU A 282 -5.32 14.48 -28.72
C LEU A 282 -5.54 13.33 -29.71
N PRO A 283 -6.43 13.48 -30.71
CA PRO A 283 -6.64 12.48 -31.75
C PRO A 283 -5.38 12.26 -32.59
N GLN A 284 -4.88 11.02 -32.63
CA GLN A 284 -3.64 10.68 -33.35
C GLN A 284 -3.77 10.77 -34.88
N ASP A 285 -4.99 10.69 -35.40
CA ASP A 285 -5.31 10.86 -36.82
C ASP A 285 -5.15 12.30 -37.29
N ARG A 286 -5.36 13.28 -36.41
CA ARG A 286 -5.26 14.72 -36.71
C ARG A 286 -3.88 15.32 -36.43
N TYR A 287 -3.18 14.84 -35.40
CA TYR A 287 -1.89 15.37 -34.96
C TYR A 287 -0.78 14.33 -35.16
N LYS A 288 -0.23 14.28 -36.38
CA LYS A 288 0.79 13.30 -36.81
C LYS A 288 2.22 13.81 -36.67
N THR A 289 2.43 15.12 -36.72
CA THR A 289 3.79 15.71 -36.64
C THR A 289 3.98 16.57 -35.41
N ALA A 290 5.24 16.76 -35.00
CA ALA A 290 5.61 17.62 -33.89
C ALA A 290 5.18 19.08 -34.13
N GLU A 291 5.24 19.54 -35.39
CA GLU A 291 4.82 20.89 -35.78
C GLU A 291 3.31 21.08 -35.58
N GLN A 292 2.50 20.08 -35.89
CA GLN A 292 1.04 20.13 -35.68
C GLN A 292 0.69 20.20 -34.18
N LEU A 293 1.40 19.43 -33.35
CA LEU A 293 1.25 19.49 -31.89
C LEU A 293 1.69 20.85 -31.34
N ALA A 294 2.85 21.36 -31.76
CA ALA A 294 3.33 22.67 -31.35
C ALA A 294 2.38 23.79 -31.79
N GLY A 295 1.79 23.68 -33.00
CA GLY A 295 0.78 24.61 -33.51
C GLY A 295 -0.53 24.60 -32.73
N PHE A 296 -0.87 23.51 -32.05
CA PHE A 296 -2.01 23.44 -31.13
C PHE A 296 -1.67 24.03 -29.76
N TYR A 297 -0.54 23.61 -29.19
CA TYR A 297 -0.19 23.92 -27.82
C TYR A 297 0.29 25.37 -27.62
N ARG A 298 1.07 25.94 -28.54
CA ARG A 298 1.52 27.35 -28.43
C ARG A 298 0.37 28.35 -28.22
N PRO A 299 -0.65 28.41 -29.09
CA PRO A 299 -1.76 29.34 -28.89
C PRO A 299 -2.59 29.00 -27.65
N LEU A 300 -2.69 27.72 -27.28
CA LEU A 300 -3.36 27.30 -26.04
C LEU A 300 -2.65 27.85 -24.81
N LEU A 301 -1.33 27.64 -24.69
CA LEU A 301 -0.54 28.15 -23.58
C LEU A 301 -0.56 29.68 -23.52
N ALA A 302 -0.46 30.36 -24.66
CA ALA A 302 -0.56 31.82 -24.70
C ALA A 302 -1.92 32.33 -24.17
N ARG A 303 -3.03 31.67 -24.53
CA ARG A 303 -4.36 32.01 -24.00
C ARG A 303 -4.49 31.70 -22.51
N LEU A 304 -3.95 30.57 -22.05
CA LEU A 304 -3.97 30.22 -20.63
C LEU A 304 -3.19 31.22 -19.78
N LYS A 305 -1.99 31.63 -20.22
CA LYS A 305 -1.19 32.66 -19.54
C LYS A 305 -1.86 34.03 -19.51
N ALA A 306 -2.73 34.33 -20.47
CA ALA A 306 -3.49 35.58 -20.52
C ALA A 306 -4.72 35.60 -19.59
N LEU A 307 -5.11 34.46 -18.99
CA LEU A 307 -6.25 34.41 -18.09
C LEU A 307 -5.92 35.09 -16.74
N PRO A 308 -6.84 35.90 -16.18
CA PRO A 308 -6.67 36.47 -14.85
C PRO A 308 -6.44 35.39 -13.79
N GLY A 309 -5.41 35.54 -12.97
CA GLY A 309 -5.06 34.60 -11.90
C GLY A 309 -4.15 33.44 -12.32
N VAL A 310 -3.86 33.27 -13.61
CA VAL A 310 -2.83 32.32 -14.08
C VAL A 310 -1.46 32.99 -14.00
N VAL A 311 -0.57 32.46 -13.16
CA VAL A 311 0.80 32.97 -13.02
C VAL A 311 1.69 32.47 -14.16
N GLU A 312 1.57 31.19 -14.53
CA GLU A 312 2.34 30.56 -15.59
C GLU A 312 1.62 29.30 -16.10
N ALA A 313 1.86 28.91 -17.35
CA ALA A 313 1.30 27.70 -17.95
C ALA A 313 2.37 26.93 -18.73
N THR A 314 2.28 25.60 -18.69
CA THR A 314 3.24 24.70 -19.34
C THR A 314 2.54 23.42 -19.80
N GLU A 315 3.21 22.68 -20.67
CA GLU A 315 2.84 21.31 -21.04
C GLU A 315 3.92 20.33 -20.65
N THR A 316 3.48 19.10 -20.39
CA THR A 316 4.39 17.99 -20.16
C THR A 316 3.75 16.66 -20.56
N SER A 317 4.59 15.71 -20.92
CA SER A 317 4.18 14.35 -21.24
C SER A 317 3.65 13.57 -20.04
N THR A 318 4.20 13.79 -18.83
CA THR A 318 3.80 13.12 -17.57
C THR A 318 4.09 14.01 -16.37
N LEU A 319 3.63 13.65 -15.17
CA LEU A 319 3.97 14.37 -13.93
C LEU A 319 4.98 13.59 -13.07
N PRO A 320 5.84 14.26 -12.30
CA PRO A 320 6.65 13.61 -11.27
C PRO A 320 5.77 13.17 -10.08
N PRO A 321 6.22 12.19 -9.27
CA PRO A 321 7.40 11.35 -9.48
C PRO A 321 7.11 10.14 -10.41
N TYR A 322 5.88 10.00 -10.90
CA TYR A 322 5.41 8.80 -11.60
C TYR A 322 5.18 9.08 -13.09
N GLY A 323 6.06 8.57 -13.95
CA GLY A 323 5.84 8.64 -15.39
C GLY A 323 7.13 8.61 -16.22
N GLY A 324 7.08 9.28 -17.36
CA GLY A 324 8.12 9.40 -18.38
C GLY A 324 8.28 8.18 -19.30
N ILE A 325 9.03 8.40 -20.36
CA ILE A 325 9.33 7.45 -21.41
C ILE A 325 10.63 6.75 -21.03
N ARG A 326 10.56 5.45 -20.74
CA ARG A 326 11.77 4.63 -20.57
C ARG A 326 12.56 4.67 -21.86
N SER A 327 13.76 5.24 -21.78
CA SER A 327 14.62 5.50 -22.92
C SER A 327 16.03 5.02 -22.64
N GLU A 328 16.65 4.45 -23.66
CA GLU A 328 18.09 4.21 -23.65
C GLU A 328 18.82 5.55 -23.78
N VAL A 329 19.84 5.77 -22.95
CA VAL A 329 20.64 6.99 -22.95
C VAL A 329 22.10 6.65 -23.20
N GLU A 330 22.69 7.34 -24.17
CA GLU A 330 24.13 7.34 -24.42
C GLU A 330 24.75 8.62 -23.82
N VAL A 331 25.76 8.46 -22.97
CA VAL A 331 26.56 9.59 -22.47
C VAL A 331 27.85 9.67 -23.29
N ALA A 332 28.09 10.83 -23.87
CA ALA A 332 29.32 11.09 -24.64
C ALA A 332 30.57 10.77 -23.80
N GLY A 333 31.48 9.97 -24.35
CA GLY A 333 32.72 9.57 -23.68
C GLY A 333 32.61 8.35 -22.76
N LYS A 334 31.42 7.75 -22.63
CA LYS A 334 31.24 6.47 -21.93
C LYS A 334 30.65 5.44 -22.89
N THR A 335 31.48 4.49 -23.31
CA THR A 335 31.07 3.31 -24.07
C THR A 335 30.81 2.19 -23.08
N ASP A 336 29.62 2.17 -22.51
CA ASP A 336 29.18 1.05 -21.69
C ASP A 336 28.51 0.00 -22.60
N PRO A 337 28.96 -1.27 -22.60
CA PRO A 337 28.26 -2.34 -23.31
C PRO A 337 26.85 -2.57 -22.76
N GLU A 338 26.55 -2.15 -21.53
CA GLU A 338 25.19 -2.11 -21.00
C GLU A 338 24.50 -0.78 -21.34
N LYS A 339 23.49 -0.84 -22.20
CA LYS A 339 22.61 0.29 -22.50
C LYS A 339 21.96 0.82 -21.23
N TRP A 340 22.14 2.11 -20.95
CA TRP A 340 21.59 2.71 -19.74
C TRP A 340 20.14 3.11 -19.95
N ASN A 341 19.28 2.63 -19.05
CA ASN A 341 17.87 3.01 -19.03
C ASN A 341 17.68 4.23 -18.13
N ALA A 342 17.10 5.29 -18.68
CA ALA A 342 16.60 6.43 -17.94
C ALA A 342 15.14 6.69 -18.29
N VAL A 343 14.47 7.43 -17.42
CA VAL A 343 13.12 7.92 -17.69
C VAL A 343 13.25 9.34 -18.24
N VAL A 344 12.80 9.54 -19.48
CA VAL A 344 12.81 10.83 -20.15
C VAL A 344 11.42 11.42 -20.10
N GLN A 345 11.34 12.66 -19.62
CA GLN A 345 10.10 13.43 -19.60
C GLN A 345 10.24 14.62 -20.55
N LEU A 346 9.29 14.73 -21.47
CA LEU A 346 9.17 15.89 -22.35
C LEU A 346 8.39 16.98 -21.63
N CYS A 347 8.88 18.22 -21.72
CA CYS A 347 8.26 19.39 -21.11
C CYS A 347 8.63 20.68 -21.86
N SER A 348 7.78 21.70 -21.74
CA SER A 348 8.01 23.05 -22.27
C SER A 348 8.85 23.91 -21.30
N GLU A 349 9.30 25.07 -21.76
CA GLU A 349 10.18 26.01 -21.06
C GLU A 349 9.67 26.46 -19.69
N GLY A 350 8.34 26.58 -19.54
CA GLY A 350 7.70 27.00 -18.29
C GLY A 350 7.62 25.90 -17.23
N TYR A 351 7.99 24.65 -17.56
CA TYR A 351 7.74 23.49 -16.70
C TYR A 351 8.29 23.64 -15.28
N PHE A 352 9.59 23.90 -15.15
CA PHE A 352 10.24 24.00 -13.84
C PHE A 352 9.74 25.19 -13.01
N ALA A 353 9.29 26.26 -13.66
CA ALA A 353 8.70 27.42 -12.99
C ALA A 353 7.31 27.10 -12.42
N VAL A 354 6.46 26.41 -13.21
CA VAL A 354 5.11 26.01 -12.78
C VAL A 354 5.17 25.05 -11.58
N VAL A 355 6.02 24.02 -11.63
CA VAL A 355 6.16 23.05 -10.51
C VAL A 355 7.19 23.48 -9.46
N ARG A 356 7.74 24.70 -9.60
CA ARG A 356 8.68 25.35 -8.66
C ARG A 356 9.87 24.46 -8.26
N ILE A 357 10.48 23.80 -9.23
CA ILE A 357 11.67 22.98 -9.01
C ILE A 357 12.90 23.90 -8.97
N ALA A 358 13.64 23.86 -7.86
CA ALA A 358 14.88 24.60 -7.70
C ALA A 358 16.04 23.94 -8.46
N PHE A 359 16.83 24.75 -9.18
CA PHE A 359 18.05 24.29 -9.86
C PHE A 359 19.27 24.42 -8.93
N LEU A 360 20.10 23.38 -8.91
CA LEU A 360 21.38 23.39 -8.19
C LEU A 360 22.52 23.95 -9.04
N GLU A 361 22.48 23.66 -10.35
CA GLU A 361 23.47 24.06 -11.33
C GLU A 361 22.78 24.18 -12.70
N GLY A 362 23.24 25.10 -13.54
CA GLY A 362 22.75 25.26 -14.91
C GLY A 362 21.53 26.18 -15.03
N ARG A 363 20.70 25.93 -16.04
CA ARG A 363 19.53 26.77 -16.38
C ARG A 363 18.38 25.93 -16.92
N THR A 364 17.19 26.51 -16.92
CA THR A 364 16.02 25.97 -17.64
C THR A 364 16.15 26.13 -19.16
N PHE A 365 15.22 25.52 -19.89
CA PHE A 365 15.05 25.69 -21.33
C PHE A 365 14.51 27.08 -21.65
N ASN A 366 14.82 27.59 -22.84
CA ASN A 366 14.18 28.79 -23.37
C ASN A 366 13.22 28.44 -24.52
N GLU A 367 12.32 29.36 -24.85
CA GLU A 367 11.30 29.15 -25.87
C GLU A 367 11.90 28.80 -27.24
N ALA A 368 13.02 29.42 -27.63
CA ALA A 368 13.69 29.15 -28.90
C ALA A 368 14.27 27.73 -28.96
N GLU A 369 14.76 27.19 -27.84
CA GLU A 369 15.29 25.83 -27.75
C GLU A 369 14.18 24.79 -27.79
N VAL A 370 13.06 25.05 -27.12
CA VAL A 370 11.87 24.19 -27.18
C VAL A 370 11.28 24.23 -28.58
N SER A 371 11.08 25.43 -29.13
CA SER A 371 10.50 25.66 -30.46
C SER A 371 11.36 25.14 -31.60
N GLY A 372 12.68 25.20 -31.46
CA GLY A 372 13.63 24.66 -32.43
C GLY A 372 13.94 23.17 -32.23
N ALA A 373 13.20 22.47 -31.34
CA ALA A 373 13.40 21.07 -30.99
C ALA A 373 14.87 20.73 -30.68
N ARG A 374 15.56 21.63 -29.97
CA ARG A 374 16.97 21.45 -29.65
C ARG A 374 17.14 20.28 -28.69
N LYS A 375 18.13 19.42 -28.95
CA LYS A 375 18.46 18.25 -28.09
C LYS A 375 19.18 18.68 -26.81
N VAL A 376 18.43 19.25 -25.88
CA VAL A 376 18.88 19.65 -24.54
C VAL A 376 18.09 18.88 -23.49
N ALA A 377 18.73 18.56 -22.36
CA ALA A 377 18.11 17.82 -21.27
C ALA A 377 18.55 18.40 -19.93
N VAL A 378 17.62 18.44 -18.98
CA VAL A 378 17.88 18.69 -17.56
C VAL A 378 17.85 17.34 -16.85
N VAL A 379 18.83 17.08 -16.01
CA VAL A 379 19.00 15.79 -15.33
C VAL A 379 18.92 15.98 -13.82
N ASN A 380 18.34 15.00 -13.13
CA ASN A 380 18.30 15.02 -11.66
C ASN A 380 19.67 14.63 -11.06
N GLN A 381 19.83 14.85 -9.75
CA GLN A 381 21.07 14.53 -9.04
C GLN A 381 21.45 13.04 -9.16
N THR A 382 20.46 12.13 -9.11
CA THR A 382 20.71 10.68 -9.19
C THR A 382 21.31 10.30 -10.53
N PHE A 383 20.80 10.86 -11.63
CA PHE A 383 21.36 10.67 -12.97
C PHE A 383 22.78 11.24 -13.05
N ALA A 384 23.01 12.46 -12.54
CA ALA A 384 24.33 13.08 -12.54
C ALA A 384 25.37 12.28 -11.75
N ARG A 385 25.01 11.77 -10.57
CA ARG A 385 25.89 10.88 -9.78
C ARG A 385 26.20 9.59 -10.51
N LYS A 386 25.15 8.89 -10.96
CA LYS A 386 25.27 7.56 -11.56
C LYS A 386 26.04 7.58 -12.88
N TYR A 387 25.75 8.56 -13.74
CA TYR A 387 26.22 8.53 -15.13
C TYR A 387 27.28 9.57 -15.44
N LEU A 388 27.32 10.71 -14.73
CA LEU A 388 28.30 11.78 -14.99
C LEU A 388 29.45 11.77 -13.97
N GLY A 389 29.38 10.95 -12.92
CA GLY A 389 30.40 10.92 -11.86
C GLY A 389 30.49 12.23 -11.06
N LYS A 390 29.47 13.08 -11.13
CA LYS A 390 29.38 14.32 -10.36
C LYS A 390 28.86 14.00 -8.96
N THR A 391 29.71 14.12 -7.93
CA THR A 391 29.29 14.07 -6.53
C THR A 391 28.75 15.43 -6.10
N PRO A 392 27.51 15.56 -5.61
CA PRO A 392 27.04 16.84 -5.08
C PRO A 392 27.77 17.15 -3.77
N ALA A 393 28.10 18.42 -3.55
CA ALA A 393 28.47 18.91 -2.21
C ALA A 393 27.29 18.71 -1.25
N PRO A 394 27.54 18.41 0.04
CA PRO A 394 26.47 18.24 1.02
C PRO A 394 25.60 19.50 1.08
N SER A 395 24.29 19.31 1.06
CA SER A 395 23.29 20.36 1.23
C SER A 395 23.37 20.92 2.65
N GLY A 396 24.28 21.86 2.86
CA GLY A 396 24.38 22.68 4.06
C GLY A 396 24.66 24.11 3.63
N ASN A 397 23.69 24.99 3.90
CA ASN A 397 23.75 26.45 3.86
C ASN A 397 24.86 27.11 3.00
N GLY A 398 24.43 27.72 1.89
CA GLY A 398 25.04 28.96 1.39
C GLY A 398 26.51 28.87 0.98
N ALA A 399 26.80 28.14 -0.09
CA ALA A 399 28.03 28.37 -0.85
C ALA A 399 27.70 28.42 -2.34
N ALA A 400 27.70 29.63 -2.89
CA ALA A 400 27.58 29.89 -4.32
C ALA A 400 28.80 29.29 -5.03
N TRP A 401 28.55 28.40 -6.00
CA TRP A 401 29.59 27.93 -6.91
C TRP A 401 29.89 29.03 -7.95
N PRO A 402 31.17 29.31 -8.27
CA PRO A 402 31.51 30.26 -9.31
C PRO A 402 31.08 29.70 -10.68
N SER A 403 30.40 30.54 -11.45
CA SER A 403 29.90 30.25 -12.79
C SER A 403 31.05 29.83 -13.72
N SER A 404 31.16 28.54 -14.03
CA SER A 404 32.01 28.06 -15.13
C SER A 404 31.16 27.68 -16.35
N ARG A 405 31.70 28.01 -17.52
CA ARG A 405 31.03 28.04 -18.83
C ARG A 405 30.36 26.71 -19.19
N PRO A 406 29.27 26.72 -19.99
CA PRO A 406 28.52 25.51 -20.32
C PRO A 406 29.37 24.58 -21.19
N SER A 407 29.74 23.42 -20.66
CA SER A 407 30.23 22.31 -21.49
C SER A 407 29.06 21.79 -22.34
N ARG A 408 29.19 21.93 -23.65
CA ARG A 408 28.22 21.41 -24.63
C ARG A 408 28.33 19.89 -24.70
N THR A 409 27.70 19.17 -23.77
CA THR A 409 27.51 17.72 -23.93
C THR A 409 26.40 17.50 -24.97
N ARG A 410 26.78 17.04 -26.18
CA ARG A 410 25.80 16.66 -27.21
C ARG A 410 25.17 15.33 -26.84
N TRP A 411 23.87 15.34 -26.62
CA TRP A 411 23.05 14.15 -26.41
C TRP A 411 22.55 13.62 -27.76
N ARG A 412 22.82 12.36 -28.07
CA ARG A 412 22.22 11.66 -29.21
C ARG A 412 21.14 10.73 -28.70
N THR A 413 19.89 11.04 -29.03
CA THR A 413 18.81 10.04 -29.06
C THR A 413 18.98 9.16 -30.31
N PRO A 414 18.71 7.84 -30.23
CA PRO A 414 18.59 7.01 -31.42
C PRO A 414 17.51 7.60 -32.32
N ARG A 415 17.74 7.57 -33.64
CA ARG A 415 16.79 8.06 -34.65
C ARG A 415 15.39 7.51 -34.35
N SER A 416 14.42 8.41 -34.11
CA SER A 416 13.03 8.11 -34.43
C SER A 416 12.99 7.84 -35.94
N ARG A 417 12.59 6.63 -36.32
CA ARG A 417 12.09 6.40 -37.67
C ARG A 417 10.61 6.72 -37.67
#